data_AF-A0A974CGE1-F1
#
_entry.id   AF-A0A974CGE1-F1
#
_cell.length_a   1.000
_cell.length_b   1.000
_cell.length_c   1.000
_cell.angle_alpha   90.00
_cell.angle_beta   90.00
_cell.angle_gamma   90.00
#
_symmetry.space_group_name_H-M   'P 1'
#
loop_
_entity.id
_entity.type
_entity.pdbx_description
1 polymer ?
#
loop_
_entity_poly.entity_id
_entity_poly.type
_entity_poly.pdbx_seq_one_letter_code
_entity_poly.pdbx_strand_id
1 'polypeptide(L)'
;MSVASLQITEPQSFFSRYLRWLDVLDPTALLSSEAEVENSRALLEKLGSANKYLTQDKKVNDAQKLCEASLHPDTGNAITTLFRPPAFMLCGTPLAIAALLPHTRTIPAFLSQFLFHTYNAGFTFYNRNVTCKPNKIQPFQPMLLFGYATYFSVLGALPQYLMNKFPSAAMQTFMGRILPVPLVTILSAMNVVAVRLQETEDGIEIKDKSGHVIGVSSQAGSKAVKETALSRAMLMGITAMIPVALHPLLSRSRFILRNSKALGPIKCVATALTFGAMIPVSFSLFPRQGTILRSELEVELQGNTTESVLFYHRGL
;
A
#
# COMPACT_ATOMS: atom_id res chain seq x y z
N MET A 1 27.06 -5.16 0.84
CA MET A 1 26.42 -5.08 -0.49
C MET A 1 24.93 -5.14 -0.25
N SER A 2 24.17 -4.12 -0.67
CA SER A 2 22.70 -4.12 -0.49
C SER A 2 22.08 -5.30 -1.25
N VAL A 3 20.98 -5.83 -0.72
CA VAL A 3 20.07 -6.78 -1.40
C VAL A 3 19.68 -6.29 -2.80
N ALA A 4 19.89 -5.00 -3.11
CA ALA A 4 19.85 -4.39 -4.44
C ALA A 4 20.73 -5.08 -5.51
N SER A 5 21.71 -5.91 -5.15
CA SER A 5 22.52 -6.70 -6.10
C SER A 5 21.85 -7.99 -6.58
N LEU A 6 20.75 -8.40 -5.95
CA LEU A 6 19.87 -9.47 -6.44
C LEU A 6 18.82 -8.91 -7.40
N GLN A 7 19.26 -8.35 -8.54
CA GLN A 7 18.37 -8.02 -9.65
C GLN A 7 17.85 -9.31 -10.30
N ILE A 8 16.92 -9.98 -9.61
CA ILE A 8 16.00 -10.93 -10.24
C ILE A 8 14.95 -10.07 -10.93
N THR A 9 14.93 -10.16 -12.26
CA THR A 9 14.08 -9.37 -13.15
C THR A 9 12.63 -9.45 -12.67
N GLU A 10 12.03 -8.32 -12.27
CA GLU A 10 10.66 -8.33 -11.80
C GLU A 10 9.72 -8.85 -12.91
N PRO A 11 8.69 -9.66 -12.59
CA PRO A 11 7.80 -10.19 -13.60
C PRO A 11 7.09 -9.08 -14.40
N GLN A 12 7.24 -9.12 -15.72
CA GLN A 12 6.79 -8.04 -16.60
C GLN A 12 5.26 -7.94 -16.71
N SER A 13 4.55 -9.07 -16.61
CA SER A 13 3.09 -9.09 -16.71
C SER A 13 2.40 -8.82 -15.37
N PHE A 14 1.22 -8.17 -15.41
CA PHE A 14 0.37 -7.98 -14.24
C PHE A 14 0.05 -9.32 -13.53
N PHE A 15 -0.32 -10.35 -14.30
CA PHE A 15 -0.70 -11.64 -13.75
C PHE A 15 0.44 -12.32 -12.99
N SER A 16 1.68 -12.24 -13.52
CA SER A 16 2.85 -12.78 -12.84
C SER A 16 3.17 -12.03 -11.54
N ARG A 17 3.02 -10.69 -11.52
CA ARG A 17 3.16 -9.90 -10.29
C ARG A 17 2.07 -10.23 -9.28
N TYR A 18 0.84 -10.41 -9.75
CA TYR A 18 -0.29 -10.79 -8.91
C TYR A 18 -0.05 -12.13 -8.22
N LEU A 19 0.37 -13.17 -8.97
CA LEU A 19 0.72 -14.48 -8.39
C LEU A 19 1.87 -14.38 -7.39
N ARG A 20 2.89 -13.56 -7.67
CA ARG A 20 3.99 -13.34 -6.72
C ARG A 20 3.49 -12.69 -5.44
N TRP A 21 2.61 -11.69 -5.52
CA TRP A 21 2.05 -11.06 -4.33
C TRP A 21 1.13 -11.99 -3.54
N LEU A 22 0.37 -12.87 -4.19
CA LEU A 22 -0.39 -13.90 -3.48
C LEU A 22 0.51 -14.79 -2.62
N ASP A 23 1.69 -15.15 -3.14
CA ASP A 23 2.66 -15.94 -2.40
C ASP A 23 3.34 -15.12 -1.27
N VAL A 24 3.76 -13.89 -1.55
CA VAL A 24 4.41 -13.01 -0.57
C VAL A 24 3.48 -12.61 0.57
N LEU A 25 2.17 -12.46 0.33
CA LEU A 25 1.17 -12.05 1.33
C LEU A 25 0.74 -13.18 2.28
N ASP A 26 1.40 -14.34 2.22
CA ASP A 26 1.17 -15.45 3.13
C ASP A 26 1.35 -15.02 4.60
N PRO A 27 0.29 -15.08 5.44
CA PRO A 27 0.36 -14.62 6.83
C PRO A 27 1.32 -15.46 7.69
N THR A 28 1.67 -16.67 7.27
CA THR A 28 2.64 -17.51 8.00
C THR A 28 4.04 -16.90 8.00
N ALA A 29 4.38 -16.03 7.04
CA ALA A 29 5.65 -15.31 7.01
C ALA A 29 5.82 -14.34 8.20
N LEU A 30 4.74 -13.98 8.90
CA LEU A 30 4.80 -13.18 10.13
C LEU A 30 5.25 -14.00 11.35
N LEU A 31 5.17 -15.33 11.27
CA LEU A 31 5.58 -16.24 12.34
C LEU A 31 7.07 -16.57 12.27
N SER A 32 7.74 -16.21 11.16
CA SER A 32 9.16 -16.45 10.97
C SER A 32 10.01 -15.60 11.92
N SER A 33 10.99 -16.24 12.55
CA SER A 33 11.97 -15.63 13.43
C SER A 33 12.94 -14.73 12.66
N GLU A 34 13.57 -13.78 13.35
CA GLU A 34 14.61 -12.92 12.76
C GLU A 34 15.79 -13.74 12.21
N ALA A 35 16.15 -14.84 12.88
CA ALA A 35 17.20 -15.76 12.44
C ALA A 35 16.85 -16.45 11.10
N GLU A 36 15.59 -16.85 10.89
CA GLU A 36 15.15 -17.44 9.61
C GLU A 36 15.20 -16.43 8.47
N VAL A 37 14.81 -15.18 8.73
CA VAL A 37 14.91 -14.09 7.76
C VAL A 37 16.36 -13.80 7.41
N GLU A 38 17.25 -13.77 8.41
CA GLU A 38 18.70 -13.56 8.21
C GLU A 38 19.33 -14.70 7.39
N ASN A 39 19.01 -15.94 7.74
CA ASN A 39 19.50 -17.12 7.02
C ASN A 39 19.04 -17.12 5.55
N SER A 40 17.80 -16.70 5.30
CA SER A 40 17.25 -16.56 3.95
C SER A 40 17.99 -15.49 3.15
N ARG A 41 18.34 -14.35 3.79
CA ARG A 41 19.15 -13.31 3.16
C ARG A 41 20.54 -13.82 2.82
N ALA A 42 21.23 -14.43 3.79
CA ALA A 42 22.57 -14.98 3.59
C ALA A 42 22.61 -16.06 2.49
N LEU A 43 21.54 -16.87 2.37
CA LEU A 43 21.40 -17.83 1.29
C LEU A 43 21.34 -17.13 -0.08
N LEU A 44 20.50 -16.11 -0.22
CA LEU A 44 20.35 -15.38 -1.48
C LEU A 44 21.63 -14.61 -1.85
N GLU A 45 22.32 -13.99 -0.89
CA GLU A 45 23.60 -13.30 -1.15
C GLU A 45 24.69 -14.24 -1.65
N LYS A 46 24.79 -15.45 -1.06
CA LYS A 46 25.70 -16.50 -1.52
C LYS A 46 25.39 -16.93 -2.96
N LEU A 47 24.11 -17.05 -3.30
CA LEU A 47 23.65 -17.46 -4.63
C LEU A 47 23.82 -16.37 -5.69
N GLY A 48 23.55 -15.10 -5.33
CA GLY A 48 23.77 -13.94 -6.19
C GLY A 48 25.23 -13.77 -6.62
N SER A 49 26.15 -14.30 -5.82
CA SER A 49 27.58 -14.37 -6.12
C SER A 49 27.99 -15.58 -6.99
N ALA A 50 27.13 -16.60 -7.14
CA ALA A 50 27.52 -17.93 -7.63
C ALA A 50 26.96 -18.35 -9.00
N ASN A 51 25.70 -18.11 -9.36
CA ASN A 51 25.17 -18.25 -10.74
C ASN A 51 23.64 -18.06 -10.79
N LYS A 52 23.12 -17.55 -11.91
CA LYS A 52 21.69 -17.28 -12.15
C LYS A 52 20.79 -18.52 -12.40
N TYR A 53 21.34 -19.74 -12.44
CA TYR A 53 20.65 -20.94 -12.92
C TYR A 53 19.90 -21.77 -11.86
N LEU A 54 19.82 -21.32 -10.61
CA LEU A 54 19.14 -22.04 -9.52
C LEU A 54 17.68 -21.60 -9.26
N THR A 55 17.04 -20.99 -10.26
CA THR A 55 15.71 -20.35 -10.16
C THR A 55 14.52 -21.33 -10.02
N GLN A 56 14.77 -22.63 -9.87
CA GLN A 56 13.75 -23.67 -9.65
C GLN A 56 13.86 -24.43 -8.32
N ASP A 57 14.84 -24.11 -7.47
CA ASP A 57 14.93 -24.74 -6.15
C ASP A 57 13.88 -24.12 -5.21
N LYS A 58 13.03 -24.98 -4.65
CA LYS A 58 12.01 -24.59 -3.66
C LYS A 58 12.61 -23.79 -2.51
N LYS A 59 13.82 -24.14 -2.05
CA LYS A 59 14.52 -23.42 -0.97
C LYS A 59 14.85 -21.98 -1.34
N VAL A 60 15.23 -21.74 -2.60
CA VAL A 60 15.56 -20.40 -3.10
C VAL A 60 14.29 -19.56 -3.20
N ASN A 61 13.20 -20.15 -3.70
CA ASN A 61 11.90 -19.48 -3.78
C ASN A 61 11.34 -19.14 -2.41
N ASP A 62 11.43 -20.05 -1.44
CA ASP A 62 10.99 -19.85 -0.06
C ASP A 62 11.82 -18.74 0.63
N ALA A 63 13.15 -18.76 0.45
CA ALA A 63 14.04 -17.70 0.96
C ALA A 63 13.73 -16.34 0.31
N GLN A 64 13.48 -16.31 -0.99
CA GLN A 64 13.10 -15.09 -1.70
C GLN A 64 11.76 -14.55 -1.23
N LYS A 65 10.76 -15.43 -1.04
CA LYS A 65 9.45 -15.08 -0.46
C LYS A 65 9.62 -14.44 0.91
N LEU A 66 10.40 -15.07 1.79
CA LEU A 66 10.58 -14.58 3.16
C LEU A 66 11.30 -13.22 3.19
N CYS A 67 12.33 -13.04 2.35
CA CYS A 67 13.02 -11.77 2.19
C CYS A 67 12.08 -10.68 1.66
N GLU A 68 11.30 -10.95 0.62
CA GLU A 68 10.33 -9.98 0.07
C GLU A 68 9.19 -9.64 1.05
N ALA A 69 8.81 -10.58 1.91
CA ALA A 69 7.77 -10.38 2.92
C ALA A 69 8.28 -9.64 4.17
N SER A 70 9.59 -9.62 4.44
CA SER A 70 10.13 -9.20 5.73
C SER A 70 11.19 -8.10 5.67
N LEU A 71 11.88 -7.93 4.55
CA LEU A 71 13.00 -7.00 4.41
C LEU A 71 12.64 -5.80 3.57
N HIS A 72 13.18 -4.65 3.94
CA HIS A 72 13.08 -3.44 3.15
C HIS A 72 14.04 -3.54 1.94
N PRO A 73 13.57 -3.35 0.69
CA PRO A 73 14.40 -3.54 -0.50
C PRO A 73 15.63 -2.64 -0.56
N ASP A 74 15.50 -1.38 -0.13
CA ASP A 74 16.61 -0.41 -0.18
C ASP A 74 17.66 -0.63 0.93
N THR A 75 17.25 -0.77 2.19
CA THR A 75 18.17 -0.88 3.34
C THR A 75 18.62 -2.31 3.62
N GLY A 76 17.85 -3.32 3.20
CA GLY A 76 18.04 -4.73 3.58
C GLY A 76 17.62 -5.05 5.02
N ASN A 77 17.20 -4.06 5.81
CA ASN A 77 16.80 -4.25 7.20
C ASN A 77 15.39 -4.84 7.29
N ALA A 78 15.12 -5.56 8.39
CA ALA A 78 13.79 -6.07 8.66
C ALA A 78 12.77 -4.93 8.85
N ILE A 79 11.64 -5.03 8.16
CA ILE A 79 10.48 -4.17 8.39
C ILE A 79 9.83 -4.62 9.70
N THR A 80 9.45 -3.66 10.54
CA THR A 80 8.66 -3.88 11.75
C THR A 80 7.46 -4.77 11.44
N THR A 81 7.27 -5.84 12.19
CA THR A 81 6.28 -6.91 11.89
C THR A 81 4.88 -6.39 11.58
N LEU A 82 4.42 -5.35 12.28
CA LEU A 82 3.11 -4.71 12.08
C LEU A 82 2.91 -4.10 10.67
N PHE A 83 4.00 -3.71 10.01
CA PHE A 83 4.00 -3.02 8.72
C PHE A 83 4.58 -3.86 7.58
N ARG A 84 4.89 -5.14 7.84
CA ARG A 84 5.25 -6.08 6.77
C ARG A 84 4.06 -6.28 5.82
N PRO A 85 4.27 -6.49 4.51
CA PRO A 85 3.19 -6.69 3.55
C PRO A 85 2.12 -7.72 3.97
N PRO A 86 2.46 -8.90 4.53
CA PRO A 86 1.45 -9.86 5.01
C PRO A 86 0.58 -9.33 6.17
N ALA A 87 1.14 -8.47 7.03
CA ALA A 87 0.41 -7.88 8.14
C ALA A 87 -0.67 -6.90 7.66
N PHE A 88 -0.52 -6.30 6.47
CA PHE A 88 -1.51 -5.39 5.90
C PHE A 88 -2.86 -6.06 5.71
N MET A 89 -2.87 -7.35 5.35
CA MET A 89 -4.12 -8.11 5.25
C MET A 89 -4.75 -8.32 6.64
N LEU A 90 -3.97 -8.76 7.63
CA LEU A 90 -4.49 -9.10 8.96
C LEU A 90 -4.94 -7.87 9.76
N CYS A 91 -4.13 -6.81 9.74
CA CYS A 91 -4.40 -5.58 10.49
C CYS A 91 -5.26 -4.61 9.69
N GLY A 92 -5.06 -4.50 8.38
CA GLY A 92 -5.82 -3.56 7.53
C GLY A 92 -7.28 -3.97 7.36
N THR A 93 -7.59 -5.27 7.27
CA THR A 93 -8.98 -5.75 7.09
C THR A 93 -9.95 -5.30 8.19
N PRO A 94 -9.71 -5.57 9.49
CA PRO A 94 -10.62 -5.12 10.55
C PRO A 94 -10.73 -3.59 10.61
N LEU A 95 -9.65 -2.86 10.31
CA LEU A 95 -9.65 -1.39 10.28
C LEU A 95 -10.47 -0.85 9.09
N ALA A 96 -10.35 -1.45 7.91
CA ALA A 96 -11.12 -1.09 6.73
C ALA A 96 -12.62 -1.36 6.96
N ILE A 97 -12.96 -2.50 7.57
CA ILE A 97 -14.33 -2.80 7.99
C ILE A 97 -14.83 -1.73 8.97
N ALA A 98 -14.08 -1.45 10.03
CA ALA A 98 -14.47 -0.47 11.04
C ALA A 98 -14.69 0.92 10.44
N ALA A 99 -13.82 1.36 9.50
CA ALA A 99 -13.92 2.65 8.85
C ALA A 99 -15.08 2.76 7.85
N LEU A 100 -15.48 1.66 7.20
CA LEU A 100 -16.54 1.64 6.17
C LEU A 100 -17.92 1.30 6.73
N LEU A 101 -18.01 0.79 7.96
CA LEU A 101 -19.29 0.48 8.58
C LEU A 101 -20.07 1.74 8.93
N PRO A 102 -21.42 1.71 8.81
CA PRO A 102 -22.24 2.84 9.21
C PRO A 102 -22.16 3.01 10.73
N HIS A 103 -21.82 4.23 11.16
CA HIS A 103 -21.80 4.60 12.57
C HIS A 103 -23.09 5.32 12.97
N THR A 104 -23.42 5.31 14.25
CA THR A 104 -24.57 6.07 14.78
C THR A 104 -24.14 7.41 15.36
N ARG A 105 -22.89 7.54 15.79
CA ARG A 105 -22.33 8.74 16.41
C ARG A 105 -21.04 9.14 15.71
N THR A 106 -20.74 10.43 15.73
CA THR A 106 -19.55 11.00 15.08
C THR A 106 -18.24 10.54 15.73
N ILE A 107 -18.21 10.39 17.07
CA ILE A 107 -16.99 10.00 17.79
C ILE A 107 -16.51 8.59 17.38
N PRO A 108 -17.36 7.53 17.39
CA PRO A 108 -16.97 6.22 16.87
C PRO A 108 -16.51 6.24 15.40
N ALA A 109 -17.13 7.07 14.56
CA ALA A 109 -16.71 7.23 13.17
C ALA A 109 -15.30 7.82 13.09
N PHE A 110 -15.05 8.89 13.83
CA PHE A 110 -13.72 9.50 13.92
C PHE A 110 -12.67 8.50 14.42
N LEU A 111 -12.94 7.77 15.50
CA LEU A 111 -11.99 6.79 16.05
C LEU A 111 -11.68 5.67 15.05
N SER A 112 -12.69 5.18 14.32
CA SER A 112 -12.50 4.12 13.31
C SER A 112 -11.66 4.63 12.14
N GLN A 113 -11.95 5.85 11.66
CA GLN A 113 -11.16 6.52 10.63
C GLN A 113 -9.73 6.81 11.11
N PHE A 114 -9.55 7.21 12.36
CA PHE A 114 -8.26 7.49 12.98
C PHE A 114 -7.37 6.26 13.06
N LEU A 115 -7.89 5.14 13.55
CA LEU A 115 -7.13 3.89 13.57
C LEU A 115 -6.77 3.43 12.15
N PHE A 116 -7.71 3.53 11.20
CA PHE A 116 -7.48 3.16 9.80
C PHE A 116 -6.40 4.03 9.14
N HIS A 117 -6.50 5.35 9.21
CA HIS A 117 -5.54 6.26 8.61
C HIS A 117 -4.18 6.25 9.30
N THR A 118 -4.14 6.02 10.62
CA THR A 118 -2.88 5.83 11.36
C THR A 118 -2.14 4.59 10.88
N TYR A 119 -2.84 3.45 10.77
CA TYR A 119 -2.23 2.22 10.27
C TYR A 119 -1.75 2.35 8.82
N ASN A 120 -2.56 2.93 7.93
CA ASN A 120 -2.17 3.14 6.54
C ASN A 120 -0.99 4.12 6.41
N ALA A 121 -0.94 5.17 7.22
CA ALA A 121 0.19 6.09 7.24
C ALA A 121 1.47 5.40 7.70
N GLY A 122 1.40 4.59 8.75
CA GLY A 122 2.53 3.76 9.20
C GLY A 122 2.96 2.76 8.13
N PHE A 123 2.02 2.02 7.55
CA PHE A 123 2.31 1.05 6.49
C PHE A 123 3.00 1.71 5.30
N THR A 124 2.47 2.84 4.84
CA THR A 124 3.05 3.62 3.75
C THR A 124 4.45 4.11 4.12
N PHE A 125 4.65 4.61 5.34
CA PHE A 125 5.95 5.12 5.80
C PHE A 125 7.03 4.03 5.86
N TYR A 126 6.70 2.83 6.35
CA TYR A 126 7.65 1.72 6.46
C TYR A 126 7.94 1.00 5.13
N ASN A 127 7.11 1.21 4.10
CA ASN A 127 7.30 0.62 2.78
C ASN A 127 7.59 1.68 1.69
N ARG A 128 7.93 2.90 2.11
CA ARG A 128 8.30 4.01 1.21
C ARG A 128 9.70 3.80 0.63
N ASN A 129 10.06 4.58 -0.38
CA ASN A 129 11.45 4.63 -0.81
C ASN A 129 12.28 5.43 0.21
N VAL A 130 13.40 4.88 0.68
CA VAL A 130 14.26 5.51 1.70
C VAL A 130 15.57 6.11 1.15
N THR A 131 15.74 6.10 -0.17
CA THR A 131 16.91 6.65 -0.86
C THR A 131 16.86 8.17 -1.04
N CYS A 132 15.78 8.82 -0.58
CA CYS A 132 15.71 10.27 -0.52
C CYS A 132 16.86 10.85 0.31
N LYS A 133 17.37 12.00 -0.13
CA LYS A 133 18.41 12.71 0.63
C LYS A 133 17.89 13.02 2.04
N PRO A 134 18.70 12.81 3.10
CA PRO A 134 18.26 13.11 4.45
C PRO A 134 17.99 14.60 4.62
N ASN A 135 16.73 14.93 4.93
CA ASN A 135 16.24 16.31 5.07
C ASN A 135 16.05 16.69 6.55
N LYS A 136 16.06 18.00 6.85
CA LYS A 136 15.89 18.59 8.19
C LYS A 136 14.56 18.25 8.87
N ILE A 137 13.60 17.70 8.12
CA ILE A 137 12.25 17.35 8.57
C ILE A 137 12.21 15.97 9.27
N GLN A 138 13.24 15.13 9.11
CA GLN A 138 13.31 13.80 9.74
C GLN A 138 12.92 13.75 11.24
N PRO A 139 13.37 14.66 12.12
CA PRO A 139 12.99 14.60 13.54
C PRO A 139 11.49 14.85 13.80
N PHE A 140 10.77 15.52 12.89
CA PHE A 140 9.34 15.82 13.02
C PHE A 140 8.42 14.82 12.32
N GLN A 141 8.98 13.77 11.70
CA GLN A 141 8.22 12.79 10.93
C GLN A 141 7.07 12.13 11.71
N PRO A 142 7.25 11.67 12.97
CA PRO A 142 6.14 11.09 13.73
C PRO A 142 4.99 12.10 13.97
N MET A 143 5.33 13.37 14.19
CA MET A 143 4.34 14.44 14.40
C MET A 143 3.57 14.73 13.12
N LEU A 144 4.25 14.75 11.97
CA LEU A 144 3.61 14.93 10.67
C LEU A 144 2.67 13.77 10.33
N LEU A 145 3.12 12.52 10.53
CA LEU A 145 2.30 11.32 10.34
C LEU A 145 1.02 11.37 11.19
N PHE A 146 1.15 11.76 12.46
CA PHE A 146 0.01 11.94 13.36
C PHE A 146 -0.93 13.05 12.87
N GLY A 147 -0.37 14.18 12.42
CA GLY A 147 -1.14 15.30 11.86
C GLY A 147 -1.94 14.89 10.62
N TYR A 148 -1.30 14.18 9.68
CA TYR A 148 -1.95 13.65 8.49
C TYR A 148 -3.06 12.65 8.83
N ALA A 149 -2.78 11.68 9.71
CA ALA A 149 -3.78 10.71 10.15
C ALA A 149 -4.99 11.41 10.77
N THR A 150 -4.76 12.39 11.65
CA THR A 150 -5.83 13.19 12.27
C THR A 150 -6.65 13.95 11.23
N TYR A 151 -5.98 14.64 10.29
CA TYR A 151 -6.63 15.42 9.23
C TYR A 151 -7.55 14.56 8.36
N PHE A 152 -7.06 13.42 7.85
CA PHE A 152 -7.88 12.53 7.04
C PHE A 152 -9.02 11.89 7.84
N SER A 153 -8.83 11.68 9.14
CA SER A 153 -9.89 11.14 10.01
C SER A 153 -11.04 12.12 10.22
N VAL A 154 -10.74 13.41 10.35
CA VAL A 154 -11.77 14.45 10.40
C VAL A 154 -12.57 14.46 9.09
N LEU A 155 -11.90 14.41 7.94
CA LEU A 155 -12.57 14.37 6.64
C LEU A 155 -13.40 13.09 6.46
N GLY A 156 -12.88 11.93 6.88
CA GLY A 156 -13.58 10.65 6.82
C GLY A 156 -14.82 10.60 7.74
N ALA A 157 -14.79 11.27 8.89
CA ALA A 157 -15.91 11.34 9.83
C ALA A 157 -16.94 12.44 9.50
N LEU A 158 -16.62 13.36 8.58
CA LEU A 158 -17.47 14.47 8.20
C LEU A 158 -18.87 14.04 7.70
N PRO A 159 -19.03 13.01 6.85
CA PRO A 159 -20.35 12.56 6.43
C PRO A 159 -21.25 12.18 7.62
N GLN A 160 -20.70 11.46 8.60
CA GLN A 160 -21.43 11.06 9.81
C GLN A 160 -21.83 12.28 10.64
N TYR A 161 -20.94 13.25 10.80
CA TYR A 161 -21.24 14.50 11.50
C TYR A 161 -22.40 15.26 10.83
N LEU A 162 -22.36 15.40 9.50
CA LEU A 162 -23.41 16.09 8.75
C LEU A 162 -24.76 15.36 8.83
N MET A 163 -24.76 14.03 8.74
CA MET A 163 -25.97 13.20 8.91
C MET A 163 -26.60 13.37 10.29
N ASN A 164 -25.78 13.46 11.34
CA ASN A 164 -26.24 13.66 12.72
C ASN A 164 -26.77 15.08 12.95
N LYS A 165 -26.15 16.08 12.33
CA LYS A 165 -26.53 17.50 12.47
C LYS A 165 -27.76 17.88 11.64
N PHE A 166 -27.89 17.31 10.44
CA PHE A 166 -28.96 17.61 9.49
C PHE A 166 -29.69 16.33 9.07
N PRO A 167 -30.59 15.80 9.93
CA PRO A 167 -31.27 14.54 9.67
C PRO A 167 -32.37 14.72 8.61
N SER A 168 -32.02 14.54 7.34
CA SER A 168 -32.98 14.44 6.23
C SER A 168 -32.79 13.14 5.46
N ALA A 169 -33.86 12.58 4.87
CA ALA A 169 -33.78 11.33 4.10
C ALA A 169 -32.81 11.43 2.91
N ALA A 170 -32.77 12.60 2.26
CA ALA A 170 -31.82 12.90 1.18
C ALA A 170 -30.37 12.93 1.70
N MET A 171 -30.12 13.60 2.83
CA MET A 171 -28.80 13.66 3.47
C MET A 171 -28.32 12.26 3.87
N GLN A 172 -29.18 11.46 4.50
CA GLN A 172 -28.88 10.09 4.92
C GLN A 172 -28.52 9.19 3.74
N THR A 173 -29.21 9.35 2.61
CA THR A 173 -28.94 8.58 1.40
C THR A 173 -27.63 9.02 0.74
N PHE A 174 -27.42 10.33 0.58
CA PHE A 174 -26.23 10.85 -0.08
C PHE A 174 -24.96 10.62 0.75
N MET A 175 -24.95 11.07 2.01
CA MET A 175 -23.78 10.98 2.90
C MET A 175 -23.51 9.56 3.39
N GLY A 176 -24.55 8.72 3.50
CA GLY A 176 -24.42 7.35 4.00
C GLY A 176 -24.18 6.29 2.93
N ARG A 177 -24.37 6.61 1.63
CA ARG A 177 -24.25 5.61 0.55
C ARG A 177 -23.47 6.09 -0.67
N ILE A 178 -23.67 7.33 -1.10
CA ILE A 178 -23.08 7.85 -2.35
C ILE A 178 -21.69 8.44 -2.09
N LEU A 179 -21.60 9.39 -1.16
CA LEU A 179 -20.35 10.09 -0.85
C LEU A 179 -19.22 9.21 -0.26
N PRO A 180 -19.49 8.20 0.58
CA PRO A 180 -18.41 7.45 1.24
C PRO A 180 -17.42 6.78 0.28
N VAL A 181 -17.89 6.31 -0.88
CA VAL A 181 -17.04 5.62 -1.87
C VAL A 181 -16.00 6.55 -2.50
N PRO A 182 -16.36 7.67 -3.16
CA PRO A 182 -15.37 8.61 -3.69
C PRO A 182 -14.54 9.25 -2.57
N LEU A 183 -15.13 9.51 -1.40
CA LEU A 183 -14.40 10.09 -0.26
C LEU A 183 -13.26 9.19 0.20
N VAL A 184 -13.53 7.92 0.55
CA VAL A 184 -12.48 7.01 1.03
C VAL A 184 -11.43 6.70 -0.04
N THR A 185 -11.84 6.68 -1.31
CA THR A 185 -10.94 6.54 -2.47
C THR A 185 -9.92 7.68 -2.51
N ILE A 186 -10.40 8.92 -2.44
CA ILE A 186 -9.56 10.12 -2.48
C ILE A 186 -8.69 10.21 -1.21
N LEU A 187 -9.27 10.00 -0.03
CA LEU A 187 -8.53 10.07 1.23
C LEU A 187 -7.42 9.01 1.29
N SER A 188 -7.63 7.82 0.72
CA SER A 188 -6.59 6.79 0.64
C SER A 188 -5.43 7.20 -0.28
N ALA A 189 -5.70 7.79 -1.44
CA ALA A 189 -4.66 8.35 -2.30
C ALA A 189 -3.91 9.50 -1.63
N MET A 190 -4.63 10.45 -1.02
CA MET A 190 -4.04 11.60 -0.35
C MET A 190 -3.19 11.21 0.86
N ASN A 191 -3.56 10.14 1.56
CA ASN A 191 -2.74 9.59 2.65
C ASN A 191 -1.36 9.17 2.14
N VAL A 192 -1.29 8.48 1.01
CA VAL A 192 -0.01 8.11 0.38
C VAL A 192 0.80 9.33 0.00
N VAL A 193 0.17 10.28 -0.69
CA VAL A 193 0.83 11.52 -1.15
C VAL A 193 1.40 12.30 0.04
N ALA A 194 0.63 12.46 1.12
CA ALA A 194 1.07 13.20 2.30
C ALA A 194 2.24 12.51 3.01
N VAL A 195 2.18 11.18 3.19
CA VAL A 195 3.24 10.41 3.86
C VAL A 195 4.54 10.38 3.05
N ARG A 196 4.41 10.32 1.72
CA ARG A 196 5.54 10.17 0.78
C ARG A 196 5.92 11.47 0.08
N LEU A 197 5.50 12.62 0.61
CA LEU A 197 5.76 13.93 0.01
C LEU A 197 7.26 14.18 -0.21
N GLN A 198 8.11 13.74 0.73
CA GLN A 198 9.56 13.85 0.63
C GLN A 198 10.13 13.18 -0.62
N GLU A 199 9.55 12.10 -1.11
CA GLU A 199 10.02 11.46 -2.35
C GLU A 199 9.75 12.34 -3.56
N THR A 200 8.68 13.14 -3.52
CA THR A 200 8.38 14.11 -4.59
C THR A 200 9.26 15.35 -4.47
N GLU A 201 9.51 15.85 -3.26
CA GLU A 201 10.30 17.08 -3.05
C GLU A 201 11.81 16.85 -3.16
N ASP A 202 12.33 15.84 -2.45
CA ASP A 202 13.78 15.55 -2.35
C ASP A 202 14.26 14.55 -3.41
N GLY A 203 13.32 13.86 -4.08
CA GLY A 203 13.59 12.85 -5.10
C GLY A 203 14.02 11.48 -4.55
N ILE A 204 14.14 10.52 -5.45
CA ILE A 204 14.58 9.13 -5.16
C ILE A 204 15.76 8.75 -6.05
N GLU A 205 16.59 7.82 -5.58
CA GLU A 205 17.72 7.31 -6.37
C GLU A 205 17.26 6.60 -7.64
N ILE A 206 17.90 6.96 -8.75
CA ILE A 206 17.76 6.32 -10.05
C ILE A 206 19.02 5.54 -10.39
N LYS A 207 18.83 4.35 -10.97
CA LYS A 207 19.89 3.39 -11.30
C LYS A 207 19.84 3.03 -12.78
N ASP A 208 20.99 2.73 -13.34
CA ASP A 208 21.11 2.18 -14.69
C ASP A 208 20.77 0.67 -14.71
N LYS A 209 20.88 0.03 -15.89
CA LYS A 209 20.71 -1.42 -16.04
C LYS A 209 21.73 -2.25 -15.25
N SER A 210 22.91 -1.68 -14.98
CA SER A 210 23.98 -2.35 -14.23
C SER A 210 23.80 -2.27 -12.71
N GLY A 211 22.81 -1.48 -12.25
CA GLY A 211 22.56 -1.22 -10.84
C GLY A 211 23.39 -0.06 -10.27
N HIS A 212 24.13 0.67 -11.11
CA HIS A 212 24.89 1.85 -10.74
C HIS A 212 23.97 3.06 -10.54
N VAL A 213 24.18 3.80 -9.45
CA VAL A 213 23.38 4.98 -9.11
C VAL A 213 23.81 6.16 -9.97
N ILE A 214 22.89 6.68 -10.78
CA ILE A 214 23.13 7.83 -11.68
C ILE A 214 22.86 9.16 -10.97
N GLY A 215 21.93 9.17 -10.01
CA GLY A 215 21.57 10.37 -9.27
C GLY A 215 20.28 10.22 -8.49
N VAL A 216 19.70 11.35 -8.08
CA VAL A 216 18.43 11.43 -7.35
C VAL A 216 17.47 12.30 -8.15
N SER A 217 16.29 11.76 -8.50
CA SER A 217 15.29 12.43 -9.34
C SER A 217 13.98 12.65 -8.59
N SER A 218 13.52 13.90 -8.58
CA SER A 218 12.19 14.32 -8.11
C SER A 218 11.09 13.80 -9.04
N GLN A 219 11.34 13.73 -10.35
CA GLN A 219 10.38 13.22 -11.32
C GLN A 219 10.11 11.73 -11.14
N ALA A 220 11.15 10.93 -10.88
CA ALA A 220 11.01 9.52 -10.53
C ALA A 220 10.20 9.35 -9.23
N GLY A 221 10.47 10.19 -8.22
CA GLY A 221 9.74 10.19 -6.96
C GLY A 221 8.26 10.56 -7.11
N SER A 222 7.97 11.63 -7.86
CA SER A 222 6.59 12.04 -8.18
C SER A 222 5.82 10.92 -8.87
N LYS A 223 6.45 10.25 -9.83
CA LYS A 223 5.86 9.10 -10.53
C LYS A 223 5.59 7.94 -9.57
N ALA A 224 6.56 7.56 -8.74
CA ALA A 224 6.42 6.49 -7.77
C ALA A 224 5.26 6.73 -6.78
N VAL A 225 5.15 7.97 -6.27
CA VAL A 225 4.09 8.37 -5.34
C VAL A 225 2.73 8.36 -6.04
N LYS A 226 2.61 8.88 -7.27
CA LYS A 226 1.35 8.88 -8.04
C LYS A 226 0.86 7.47 -8.32
N GLU A 227 1.73 6.58 -8.79
CA GLU A 227 1.41 5.17 -9.06
C GLU A 227 0.94 4.46 -7.78
N THR A 228 1.63 4.70 -6.67
CA THR A 228 1.24 4.14 -5.37
C THR A 228 -0.11 4.68 -4.90
N ALA A 229 -0.31 6.00 -4.95
CA ALA A 229 -1.57 6.64 -4.56
C ALA A 229 -2.76 6.12 -5.38
N LEU A 230 -2.57 5.94 -6.69
CA LEU A 230 -3.61 5.40 -7.57
C LEU A 230 -3.92 3.93 -7.27
N SER A 231 -2.91 3.11 -6.92
CA SER A 231 -3.15 1.73 -6.47
C SER A 231 -3.96 1.68 -5.18
N ARG A 232 -3.69 2.56 -4.21
CA ARG A 232 -4.42 2.64 -2.93
C ARG A 232 -5.83 3.20 -3.09
N ALA A 233 -6.02 4.16 -3.99
CA ALA A 233 -7.34 4.59 -4.40
C ALA A 233 -8.16 3.42 -4.96
N MET A 234 -7.61 2.62 -5.88
CA MET A 234 -8.34 1.47 -6.41
C MET A 234 -8.67 0.42 -5.35
N LEU A 235 -7.72 0.10 -4.47
CA LEU A 235 -7.92 -0.80 -3.34
C LEU A 235 -9.13 -0.37 -2.50
N MET A 236 -9.14 0.88 -2.03
CA MET A 236 -10.19 1.37 -1.14
C MET A 236 -11.49 1.65 -1.86
N GLY A 237 -11.43 2.17 -3.09
CA GLY A 237 -12.61 2.46 -3.90
C GLY A 237 -13.41 1.21 -4.23
N ILE A 238 -12.76 0.15 -4.69
CA ILE A 238 -13.45 -1.13 -4.99
C ILE A 238 -13.97 -1.76 -3.69
N THR A 239 -13.17 -1.76 -2.63
CA THR A 239 -13.57 -2.28 -1.31
C THR A 239 -14.82 -1.60 -0.76
N ALA A 240 -14.94 -0.28 -0.91
CA ALA A 240 -16.11 0.48 -0.46
C ALA A 240 -17.32 0.34 -1.39
N MET A 241 -17.08 0.20 -2.70
CA MET A 241 -18.13 0.12 -3.71
C MET A 241 -18.94 -1.18 -3.64
N ILE A 242 -18.29 -2.33 -3.42
CA ILE A 242 -18.95 -3.64 -3.46
C ILE A 242 -20.08 -3.76 -2.42
N PRO A 243 -19.89 -3.45 -1.12
CA PRO A 243 -20.97 -3.50 -0.13
C PRO A 243 -22.14 -2.54 -0.44
N VAL A 244 -21.84 -1.40 -1.07
CA VAL A 244 -22.86 -0.42 -1.49
C VAL A 244 -23.67 -0.96 -2.67
N ALA A 245 -23.01 -1.55 -3.67
CA ALA A 245 -23.65 -2.16 -4.84
C ALA A 245 -24.48 -3.41 -4.48
N LEU A 246 -24.03 -4.19 -3.49
CA LEU A 246 -24.77 -5.35 -2.98
C LEU A 246 -26.00 -4.96 -2.16
N HIS A 247 -26.01 -3.79 -1.53
CA HIS A 247 -27.09 -3.36 -0.65
C HIS A 247 -28.51 -3.43 -1.27
N PRO A 248 -28.80 -2.89 -2.47
CA PRO A 248 -30.13 -2.98 -3.07
C PRO A 248 -30.52 -4.42 -3.44
N LEU A 249 -29.56 -5.25 -3.87
CA LEU A 249 -29.78 -6.65 -4.22
C LEU A 249 -30.15 -7.47 -2.98
N LEU A 250 -29.37 -7.32 -1.91
CA LEU A 250 -29.58 -8.00 -0.64
C LEU A 250 -30.87 -7.55 0.04
N SER A 251 -31.17 -6.25 0.03
CA SER A 251 -32.38 -5.72 0.70
C SER A 251 -33.69 -6.20 0.07
N ARG A 252 -33.67 -6.69 -1.18
CA ARG A 252 -34.82 -7.30 -1.86
C ARG A 252 -34.93 -8.81 -1.63
N SER A 253 -33.91 -9.45 -1.04
CA SER A 253 -33.88 -10.89 -0.81
C SER A 253 -34.81 -11.31 0.32
N ARG A 254 -35.56 -12.40 0.13
CA ARG A 254 -36.44 -12.99 1.16
C ARG A 254 -35.69 -13.34 2.45
N PHE A 255 -34.41 -13.69 2.35
CA PHE A 255 -33.57 -13.98 3.52
C PHE A 255 -33.37 -12.75 4.41
N ILE A 256 -33.03 -11.61 3.82
CA ILE A 256 -32.79 -10.34 4.54
C ILE A 256 -34.09 -9.73 5.03
N LEU A 257 -35.18 -9.88 4.27
CA LEU A 257 -36.51 -9.48 4.73
C LEU A 257 -36.94 -10.27 5.97
N ARG A 258 -36.59 -11.56 6.05
CA ARG A 258 -36.86 -12.41 7.23
C ARG A 258 -35.88 -12.16 8.39
N ASN A 259 -34.64 -11.79 8.09
CA ASN A 259 -33.60 -11.53 9.08
C ASN A 259 -32.86 -10.21 8.79
N SER A 260 -33.47 -9.09 9.16
CA SER A 260 -32.93 -7.74 8.90
C SER A 260 -31.58 -7.48 9.56
N LYS A 261 -31.28 -8.17 10.67
CA LYS A 261 -30.00 -8.06 11.40
C LYS A 261 -28.83 -8.70 10.65
N ALA A 262 -29.07 -9.59 9.69
CA ALA A 262 -28.01 -10.25 8.92
C ALA A 262 -27.31 -9.32 7.91
N LEU A 263 -27.93 -8.18 7.55
CA LEU A 263 -27.38 -7.27 6.54
C LEU A 263 -26.04 -6.65 6.95
N GLY A 264 -25.87 -6.30 8.23
CA GLY A 264 -24.62 -5.75 8.75
C GLY A 264 -23.45 -6.74 8.61
N PRO A 265 -23.56 -7.96 9.20
CA PRO A 265 -22.55 -9.01 9.04
C PRO A 265 -22.21 -9.34 7.59
N ILE A 266 -23.21 -9.42 6.70
CA ILE A 266 -22.95 -9.69 5.27
C ILE A 266 -22.13 -8.58 4.63
N LYS A 267 -22.38 -7.31 4.97
CA LYS A 267 -21.56 -6.19 4.52
C LYS A 267 -20.14 -6.29 5.07
N CYS A 268 -19.96 -6.64 6.35
CA CYS A 268 -18.62 -6.85 6.93
C CYS A 268 -17.84 -7.93 6.15
N VAL A 269 -18.49 -9.07 5.88
CA VAL A 269 -17.87 -10.18 5.12
C VAL A 269 -17.55 -9.76 3.69
N ALA A 270 -18.47 -9.06 3.01
CA ALA A 270 -18.23 -8.55 1.66
C ALA A 270 -17.05 -7.56 1.63
N THR A 271 -16.96 -6.65 2.61
CA THR A 271 -15.82 -5.74 2.76
C THR A 271 -14.53 -6.51 3.01
N ALA A 272 -14.53 -7.50 3.92
CA ALA A 272 -13.35 -8.29 4.24
C ALA A 272 -12.81 -9.05 3.02
N LEU A 273 -13.71 -9.75 2.30
CA LEU A 273 -13.35 -10.52 1.11
C LEU A 273 -12.86 -9.62 -0.01
N THR A 274 -13.54 -8.48 -0.24
CA THR A 274 -13.14 -7.54 -1.30
C THR A 274 -11.79 -6.89 -0.97
N PHE A 275 -11.60 -6.44 0.28
CA PHE A 275 -10.33 -5.85 0.71
C PHE A 275 -9.19 -6.87 0.56
N GLY A 276 -9.35 -8.08 1.09
CA GLY A 276 -8.37 -9.16 0.99
C GLY A 276 -8.02 -9.51 -0.46
N ALA A 277 -9.02 -9.62 -1.34
CA ALA A 277 -8.80 -9.88 -2.77
C ALA A 277 -8.12 -8.71 -3.50
N MET A 278 -8.40 -7.48 -3.10
CA MET A 278 -7.87 -6.27 -3.73
C MET A 278 -6.45 -5.93 -3.28
N ILE A 279 -5.95 -6.42 -2.14
CA ILE A 279 -4.56 -6.20 -1.71
C ILE A 279 -3.53 -6.68 -2.77
N PRO A 280 -3.52 -7.96 -3.19
CA PRO A 280 -2.57 -8.43 -4.21
C PRO A 280 -2.78 -7.73 -5.56
N VAL A 281 -4.01 -7.35 -5.91
CA VAL A 281 -4.32 -6.56 -7.11
C VAL A 281 -3.68 -5.17 -7.02
N SER A 282 -3.86 -4.47 -5.90
CA SER A 282 -3.26 -3.16 -5.64
C SER A 282 -1.74 -3.22 -5.72
N PHE A 283 -1.12 -4.26 -5.15
CA PHE A 283 0.34 -4.34 -5.08
C PHE A 283 0.96 -4.75 -6.42
N SER A 284 0.20 -5.43 -7.29
CA SER A 284 0.63 -5.86 -8.62
C SER A 284 0.31 -4.85 -9.74
N LEU A 285 -0.52 -3.84 -9.46
CA LEU A 285 -0.95 -2.86 -10.46
C LEU A 285 0.24 -2.18 -11.14
N PHE A 286 1.24 -1.78 -10.35
CA PHE A 286 2.49 -1.20 -10.82
C PHE A 286 3.68 -2.05 -10.36
N PRO A 287 4.75 -2.14 -11.18
CA PRO A 287 5.96 -2.85 -10.78
C PRO A 287 6.63 -2.19 -9.55
N ARG A 288 7.30 -2.99 -8.72
CA ARG A 288 8.14 -2.52 -7.62
C ARG A 288 9.40 -1.82 -8.13
N GLN A 289 9.96 -2.30 -9.24
CA GLN A 289 11.02 -1.63 -9.98
C GLN A 289 10.39 -0.79 -11.09
N GLY A 290 10.23 0.51 -10.81
CA GLY A 290 9.71 1.47 -11.76
C GLY A 290 10.76 1.82 -12.82
N THR A 291 10.29 2.25 -13.98
CA THR A 291 11.12 2.71 -15.09
C THR A 291 10.80 4.17 -15.41
N ILE A 292 11.82 4.98 -15.67
CA ILE A 292 11.67 6.37 -16.13
C ILE A 292 12.50 6.58 -17.39
N LEU A 293 11.94 7.33 -18.34
CA LEU A 293 12.65 7.70 -19.57
C LEU A 293 13.63 8.82 -19.27
N ARG A 294 14.80 8.79 -19.91
CA ARG A 294 15.78 9.88 -19.81
C ARG A 294 15.19 11.24 -20.18
N SER A 295 14.27 11.29 -21.15
CA SER A 295 13.59 12.53 -21.55
C SER A 295 12.66 13.12 -20.49
N GLU A 296 12.21 12.31 -19.53
CA GLU A 296 11.33 12.73 -18.43
C GLU A 296 12.11 13.21 -17.20
N LEU A 297 13.43 12.98 -17.17
CA LEU A 297 14.30 13.41 -16.09
C LEU A 297 14.61 14.91 -16.16
N GLU A 298 15.06 15.41 -15.01
CA GLU A 298 15.70 16.71 -14.86
C GLU A 298 16.89 16.85 -15.81
N VAL A 299 17.02 18.01 -16.45
CA VAL A 299 18.04 18.28 -17.50
C VAL A 299 19.47 18.00 -17.01
N GLU A 300 19.74 18.27 -15.73
CA GLU A 300 21.03 18.00 -15.08
C GLU A 300 21.37 16.50 -15.02
N LEU A 301 20.39 15.62 -14.86
CA LEU A 301 20.60 14.17 -14.80
C LEU A 301 20.68 13.55 -16.20
N GLN A 302 20.10 14.19 -17.21
CA GLN A 302 20.17 13.72 -18.59
C GLN A 302 21.62 13.70 -19.10
N GLY A 303 22.50 14.57 -18.61
CA GLY A 303 23.92 14.57 -18.96
C GLY A 303 24.72 13.40 -18.38
N ASN A 304 24.23 12.79 -17.30
CA ASN A 304 24.98 11.80 -16.53
C ASN A 304 24.89 10.37 -17.07
N THR A 305 24.06 10.13 -18.09
CA THR A 305 23.90 8.80 -18.68
C THR A 305 23.58 8.87 -20.17
N THR A 306 23.99 7.84 -20.90
CA THR A 306 23.60 7.62 -22.30
C THR A 306 22.40 6.68 -22.42
N GLU A 307 21.99 6.01 -21.35
CA GLU A 307 20.86 5.07 -21.36
C GLU A 307 19.51 5.79 -21.56
N SER A 308 18.62 5.17 -22.33
CA SER A 308 17.29 5.72 -22.61
C SER A 308 16.28 5.52 -21.47
N VAL A 309 16.47 4.46 -20.67
CA VAL A 309 15.57 4.05 -19.59
C VAL A 309 16.38 3.78 -18.33
N LEU A 310 15.93 4.34 -17.22
CA LEU A 310 16.52 4.15 -15.90
C LEU A 310 15.50 3.53 -14.95
N PHE A 311 16.00 2.97 -13.86
CA PHE A 311 15.20 2.19 -12.91
C PHE A 311 15.23 2.85 -11.53
N TYR A 312 14.11 2.76 -10.82
CA TYR A 312 14.01 3.20 -9.43
C TYR A 312 13.17 2.21 -8.64
N HIS A 313 13.36 2.18 -7.32
CA HIS A 313 12.49 1.41 -6.45
C HIS A 313 11.24 2.24 -6.12
N ARG A 314 10.06 1.73 -6.46
CA ARG A 314 8.78 2.43 -6.24
C ARG A 314 8.34 2.40 -4.78
N GLY A 315 8.80 1.45 -3.96
CA GLY A 315 8.14 1.16 -2.69
C GLY A 315 6.74 0.54 -2.90
N LEU A 316 5.99 0.41 -1.80
CA LEU A 316 4.67 -0.24 -1.77
C LEU A 316 3.53 0.74 -1.47
#